data_AF-A0AAW0ADI2-F1
#
_entry.id   AF-A0AAW0ADI2-F1
#
_cell.length_a   1.000
_cell.length_b   1.000
_cell.length_c   1.000
_cell.angle_alpha   90.00
_cell.angle_beta   90.00
_cell.angle_gamma   90.00
#
_symmetry.space_group_name_H-M   'P 1'
#
loop_
_entity.id
_entity.type
_entity.pdbx_description
1 polymer ?
#
loop_
_entity_poly.entity_id
_entity_poly.type
_entity_poly.pdbx_seq_one_letter_code
_entity_poly.pdbx_strand_id
1 'polypeptide(L)'
;MSSIPTAVDLENESIFPPFHNLPSEYLRKAPKLKSHWCFLAEIHEIVPYLRPMYTVKDKTGAEHLVVFYLDNGTRIPTALEKSRKTYTMCIMDAVKHQFMDGQVGIRVEDEKSVKILPCTLQQLFNIRDNIVNLQGVCNVCCGPSSLKCSKCKISYCGKTCQLNDWNGWHKVECKVAQQLSEWGAFDWDS
;
A
#
# COMPACT_ATOMS: atom_id res chain seq x y z
N MET A 1 8.01 22.10 -16.93
CA MET A 1 7.40 20.82 -17.33
C MET A 1 7.51 19.89 -16.14
N SER A 2 6.42 19.68 -15.39
CA SER A 2 6.44 18.81 -14.22
C SER A 2 6.47 17.37 -14.74
N SER A 3 7.57 16.66 -14.46
CA SER A 3 7.74 15.25 -14.75
C SER A 3 6.53 14.48 -14.23
N ILE A 4 5.95 13.65 -15.10
CA ILE A 4 4.85 12.76 -14.72
C ILE A 4 5.45 11.72 -13.78
N PRO A 5 4.87 11.45 -12.58
CA PRO A 5 5.40 10.44 -11.69
C PRO A 5 5.42 9.10 -12.42
N THR A 6 6.61 8.54 -12.59
CA THR A 6 6.80 7.18 -13.06
C THR A 6 6.10 6.28 -12.05
N ALA A 7 5.20 5.40 -12.50
CA ALA A 7 4.50 4.53 -11.57
C ALA A 7 5.54 3.66 -10.82
N VAL A 8 5.36 3.56 -9.51
CA VAL A 8 6.29 2.79 -8.68
C VAL A 8 6.28 1.31 -9.11
N ASP A 9 7.45 0.67 -9.07
CA ASP A 9 7.57 -0.76 -9.30
C ASP A 9 7.29 -1.54 -8.02
N LEU A 10 6.07 -2.08 -7.90
CA LEU A 10 5.62 -2.86 -6.75
C LEU A 10 6.35 -4.21 -6.61
N GLU A 11 7.01 -4.68 -7.67
CA GLU A 11 7.81 -5.91 -7.64
C GLU A 11 9.24 -5.66 -7.15
N ASN A 12 9.68 -4.41 -7.07
CA ASN A 12 11.01 -4.08 -6.60
C ASN A 12 11.19 -4.46 -5.13
N GLU A 13 11.83 -5.60 -4.87
CA GLU A 13 11.99 -6.14 -3.51
C GLU A 13 12.89 -5.30 -2.61
N SER A 14 13.68 -4.37 -3.16
CA SER A 14 14.44 -3.42 -2.34
C SER A 14 13.56 -2.32 -1.72
N ILE A 15 12.38 -2.09 -2.30
CA ILE A 15 11.37 -1.12 -1.85
C ILE A 15 10.17 -1.82 -1.22
N PHE A 16 9.65 -2.87 -1.86
CA PHE A 16 8.50 -3.66 -1.42
C PHE A 16 8.89 -5.13 -1.17
N PRO A 17 9.70 -5.40 -0.11
CA PRO A 17 10.15 -6.75 0.19
C PRO A 17 9.00 -7.66 0.63
N PRO A 18 9.05 -8.95 0.28
CA PRO A 18 8.26 -9.97 0.97
C PRO A 18 8.77 -10.14 2.42
N PHE A 19 7.98 -10.79 3.28
CA PHE A 19 8.28 -10.87 4.71
C PHE A 19 9.66 -11.50 5.00
N HIS A 20 10.02 -12.55 4.27
CA HIS A 20 11.30 -13.25 4.49
C HIS A 20 12.52 -12.36 4.24
N ASN A 21 12.39 -11.31 3.41
CA ASN A 21 13.43 -10.33 3.11
C ASN A 21 13.45 -9.12 4.07
N LEU A 22 12.48 -9.02 5.00
CA LEU A 22 12.51 -7.97 6.02
C LEU A 22 13.69 -8.16 6.98
N PRO A 23 14.30 -7.06 7.46
CA PRO A 23 15.29 -7.12 8.53
C PRO A 23 14.67 -7.65 9.83
N SER A 24 15.48 -8.22 10.70
CA SER A 24 15.10 -8.47 12.11
C SER A 24 15.41 -7.25 12.97
N GLU A 25 14.72 -7.10 14.10
CA GLU A 25 15.02 -6.06 15.10
C GLU A 25 16.50 -5.98 15.53
N TYR A 26 17.22 -7.11 15.51
CA TYR A 26 18.64 -7.21 15.83
C TYR A 26 19.58 -6.80 14.68
N LEU A 27 19.07 -6.67 13.46
CA LEU A 27 19.81 -6.33 12.24
C LEU A 27 19.12 -5.15 11.57
N ARG A 28 19.40 -3.94 12.06
CA ARG A 28 18.74 -2.69 11.63
C ARG A 28 18.94 -2.32 10.16
N LYS A 29 19.82 -3.01 9.43
CA LYS A 29 20.04 -2.79 8.00
C LYS A 29 20.02 -4.12 7.26
N ALA A 30 18.96 -4.34 6.48
CA ALA A 30 18.96 -5.41 5.49
C ALA A 30 19.82 -4.96 4.29
N PRO A 31 20.93 -5.64 3.95
CA PRO A 31 21.87 -5.16 2.93
C PRO A 31 21.26 -4.96 1.54
N LYS A 32 20.11 -5.60 1.29
CA LYS A 32 19.41 -5.61 0.00
C LYS A 32 18.26 -4.59 -0.08
N LEU A 33 17.94 -3.91 1.01
CA LEU A 33 16.86 -2.91 1.03
C LEU A 33 17.42 -1.50 0.80
N LYS A 34 16.54 -0.65 0.30
CA LYS A 34 16.71 0.80 0.25
C LYS A 34 16.76 1.40 1.66
N SER A 35 17.07 2.69 1.78
CA SER A 35 17.07 3.39 3.08
C SER A 35 15.70 3.29 3.76
N HIS A 36 14.65 3.38 2.95
CA HIS A 36 13.27 3.12 3.35
C HIS A 36 12.66 1.98 2.53
N TRP A 37 11.71 1.26 3.11
CA TRP A 37 10.93 0.23 2.42
C TRP A 37 9.48 0.19 2.92
N CYS A 38 8.61 -0.51 2.20
CA CYS A 38 7.22 -0.67 2.55
C CYS A 38 6.78 -2.13 2.38
N PHE A 39 6.45 -2.79 3.48
CA PHE A 39 5.86 -4.12 3.41
C PHE A 39 4.40 -4.02 2.97
N LEU A 40 4.01 -4.79 1.95
CA LEU A 40 2.65 -4.87 1.42
C LEU A 40 2.05 -6.24 1.74
N ALA A 41 0.89 -6.24 2.40
CA ALA A 41 0.15 -7.47 2.66
C ALA A 41 -1.35 -7.24 2.68
N GLU A 42 -2.11 -8.22 2.22
CA GLU A 42 -3.57 -8.22 2.30
C GLU A 42 -4.05 -8.73 3.66
N ILE A 43 -5.00 -8.04 4.28
CA ILE A 43 -5.61 -8.43 5.54
C ILE A 43 -6.47 -9.68 5.31
N HIS A 44 -6.07 -10.79 5.92
CA HIS A 44 -6.80 -12.05 5.86
C HIS A 44 -7.80 -12.17 7.02
N GLU A 45 -7.35 -11.88 8.24
CA GLU A 45 -8.16 -11.99 9.45
C GLU A 45 -7.81 -10.90 10.47
N ILE A 46 -8.83 -10.47 11.21
CA ILE A 46 -8.69 -9.58 12.36
C ILE A 46 -8.77 -10.48 13.60
N VAL A 47 -7.70 -10.52 14.38
CA VAL A 47 -7.60 -11.40 15.54
C VAL A 47 -8.11 -10.66 16.77
N PRO A 48 -9.20 -11.11 17.41
CA PRO A 48 -9.76 -10.43 18.58
C PRO A 48 -8.89 -10.69 19.81
N TYR A 49 -8.19 -9.66 20.28
CA TYR A 49 -7.36 -9.73 21.49
C TYR A 49 -7.25 -8.37 22.17
N LEU A 50 -6.50 -8.30 23.28
CA LEU A 50 -6.29 -7.07 24.06
C LEU A 50 -5.68 -5.92 23.23
N ARG A 51 -4.99 -6.25 22.13
CA ARG A 51 -4.39 -5.31 21.18
C ARG A 51 -4.84 -5.64 19.76
N PRO A 52 -4.86 -4.66 18.83
CA PRO A 52 -5.16 -4.94 17.44
C PRO A 52 -4.12 -5.90 16.85
N MET A 53 -4.61 -7.01 16.31
CA MET A 53 -3.82 -8.05 15.69
C MET A 53 -4.45 -8.44 14.37
N TYR A 54 -3.61 -8.67 13.37
CA TYR A 54 -4.04 -9.05 12.03
C TYR A 54 -3.20 -10.20 11.53
N THR A 55 -3.87 -11.16 10.92
CA THR A 55 -3.24 -12.13 10.06
C THR A 55 -3.28 -11.56 8.64
N VAL A 56 -2.13 -11.44 7.99
CA VAL A 56 -1.99 -10.83 6.66
C VAL A 56 -1.28 -11.77 5.70
N LYS A 57 -1.56 -11.67 4.40
CA LYS A 57 -0.86 -12.42 3.34
C LYS A 57 -0.02 -11.48 2.52
N ASP A 58 1.29 -11.72 2.46
CA ASP A 58 2.20 -10.92 1.65
C ASP A 58 2.07 -11.26 0.14
N LYS A 59 2.87 -10.60 -0.70
CA LYS A 59 2.87 -10.82 -2.15
C LYS A 59 3.24 -12.25 -2.59
N THR A 60 3.84 -13.05 -1.71
CA THR A 60 4.14 -14.47 -1.96
C THR A 60 2.99 -15.40 -1.58
N GLY A 61 1.93 -14.84 -0.97
CA GLY A 61 0.82 -15.60 -0.40
C GLY A 61 1.11 -16.18 0.99
N ALA A 62 2.31 -15.96 1.53
CA ALA A 62 2.68 -16.39 2.86
C ALA A 62 1.95 -15.57 3.93
N GLU A 63 1.50 -16.26 4.98
CA GLU A 63 0.71 -15.68 6.04
C GLU A 63 1.60 -15.25 7.23
N HIS A 64 1.36 -14.04 7.74
CA HIS A 64 2.17 -13.43 8.79
C HIS A 64 1.30 -12.72 9.83
N LEU A 65 1.79 -12.67 11.07
CA LEU A 65 1.15 -11.94 12.16
C LEU A 65 1.64 -10.49 12.20
N VAL A 66 0.72 -9.54 12.29
CA VAL A 66 0.99 -8.12 12.56
C VAL A 66 0.33 -7.72 13.88
N VAL A 67 1.13 -7.22 14.83
CA VAL A 67 0.65 -6.84 16.17
C VAL A 67 0.95 -5.37 16.45
N PHE A 68 -0.07 -4.63 16.88
CA PHE A 68 0.04 -3.20 17.20
C PHE A 68 0.37 -2.99 18.68
N TYR A 69 1.56 -2.47 18.97
CA TYR A 69 2.06 -2.01 20.26
C TYR A 69 2.04 -0.49 20.32
N LEU A 70 0.87 0.11 20.09
CA LEU A 70 0.71 1.56 20.20
C LEU A 70 0.71 1.94 21.68
N ASP A 71 1.62 2.82 22.09
CA ASP A 71 1.77 3.18 23.51
C ASP A 71 0.45 3.72 24.10
N ASN A 72 0.10 3.14 25.25
CA ASN A 72 -0.85 3.57 26.27
C ASN A 72 -2.14 4.27 25.79
N GLY A 73 -3.14 3.47 25.42
CA GLY A 73 -4.53 3.95 25.32
C GLY A 73 -4.88 4.67 24.03
N THR A 74 -3.99 4.64 23.03
CA THR A 74 -4.30 5.09 21.69
C THR A 74 -5.45 4.26 21.12
N ARG A 75 -6.58 4.92 20.85
CA ARG A 75 -7.71 4.31 20.14
C ARG A 75 -7.15 3.71 18.85
N ILE A 76 -7.61 2.50 18.51
CA ILE A 76 -7.33 1.89 17.22
C ILE A 76 -7.55 2.98 16.15
N PRO A 77 -6.53 3.33 15.33
CA PRO A 77 -6.70 4.30 14.26
C PRO A 77 -7.99 4.02 13.51
N THR A 78 -8.81 5.04 13.22
CA THR A 78 -10.11 4.83 12.55
C THR A 78 -9.97 4.07 11.22
N ALA A 79 -8.81 4.17 10.57
CA ALA A 79 -8.48 3.40 9.37
C ALA A 79 -8.35 1.89 9.63
N LEU A 80 -7.81 1.50 10.79
CA LEU A 80 -7.72 0.11 11.26
C LEU A 80 -9.07 -0.39 11.75
N GLU A 81 -9.86 0.43 12.45
CA GLU A 81 -11.23 0.07 12.86
C GLU A 81 -12.16 -0.19 11.66
N LYS A 82 -11.98 0.60 10.58
CA LYS A 82 -12.74 0.45 9.33
C LYS A 82 -12.11 -0.54 8.37
N SER A 83 -10.96 -1.11 8.71
CA SER A 83 -10.31 -2.12 7.88
C SER A 83 -11.23 -3.33 7.76
N ARG A 84 -11.16 -3.98 6.61
CA ARG A 84 -11.94 -5.17 6.31
C ARG A 84 -10.98 -6.26 5.88
N LYS A 85 -11.45 -7.50 5.97
CA LYS A 85 -10.84 -8.58 5.19
C LYS A 85 -10.69 -8.11 3.75
N THR A 86 -9.61 -8.50 3.10
CA THR A 86 -9.23 -8.15 1.72
C THR A 86 -8.73 -6.73 1.48
N TYR A 87 -8.53 -5.89 2.50
CA TYR A 87 -7.84 -4.60 2.32
C TYR A 87 -6.32 -4.79 2.37
N THR A 88 -5.57 -3.90 1.71
CA THR A 88 -4.11 -3.95 1.73
C THR A 88 -3.57 -3.08 2.86
N MET A 89 -2.79 -3.70 3.74
CA MET A 89 -1.99 -3.04 4.75
C MET A 89 -0.59 -2.76 4.20
N CYS A 90 -0.16 -1.50 4.34
CA CYS A 90 1.15 -1.02 3.95
C CYS A 90 1.89 -0.57 5.21
N ILE A 91 3.06 -1.14 5.49
CA ILE A 91 3.83 -0.84 6.70
C ILE A 91 5.21 -0.33 6.28
N MET A 92 5.47 0.96 6.51
CA MET A 92 6.77 1.59 6.27
C MET A 92 7.81 1.05 7.26
N ASP A 93 9.01 0.78 6.75
CA ASP A 93 10.18 0.35 7.51
C ASP A 93 9.92 -0.85 8.43
N ALA A 94 9.06 -1.77 7.97
CA ALA A 94 8.65 -2.95 8.71
C ALA A 94 9.85 -3.84 9.09
N VAL A 95 9.85 -4.34 10.32
CA VAL A 95 10.88 -5.25 10.85
C VAL A 95 10.24 -6.53 11.37
N LYS A 96 10.97 -7.65 11.27
CA LYS A 96 10.61 -8.90 11.94
C LYS A 96 10.87 -8.78 13.43
N HIS A 97 9.89 -9.22 14.20
CA HIS A 97 9.93 -9.28 15.66
C HIS A 97 9.62 -10.71 16.10
N GLN A 98 10.38 -11.20 17.08
CA GLN A 98 10.12 -12.47 17.73
C GLN A 98 9.29 -12.22 19.00
N PHE A 99 8.06 -12.73 19.02
CA PHE A 99 7.15 -12.60 20.16
C PHE A 99 7.51 -13.60 21.28
N MET A 100 7.01 -13.34 22.49
CA MET A 100 7.30 -14.16 23.69
C MET A 100 6.85 -15.62 23.58
N ASP A 101 5.84 -15.90 22.77
CA ASP A 101 5.33 -17.25 22.50
C ASP A 101 6.13 -17.99 21.42
N GLY A 102 7.20 -17.38 20.90
CA GLY A 102 8.06 -17.93 19.85
C GLY A 102 7.57 -17.66 18.43
N GLN A 103 6.39 -17.05 18.24
CA GLN A 103 5.94 -16.63 16.91
C GLN A 103 6.83 -15.51 16.36
N VAL A 104 6.99 -15.46 15.04
CA VAL A 104 7.72 -14.38 14.36
C VAL A 104 6.73 -13.64 13.46
N GLY A 105 6.70 -12.31 13.58
CA GLY A 105 5.80 -11.46 12.79
C GLY A 105 6.29 -10.02 12.76
N ILE A 106 5.38 -9.07 12.58
CA ILE A 106 5.68 -7.63 12.55
C ILE A 106 5.08 -6.97 13.79
N ARG A 107 5.91 -6.23 14.54
CA ARG A 107 5.46 -5.38 15.63
C ARG A 107 5.40 -3.94 15.13
N VAL A 108 4.22 -3.33 15.23
CA VAL A 108 3.98 -1.93 14.84
C VAL A 108 3.85 -1.08 16.10
N GLU A 109 4.76 -0.12 16.27
CA GLU A 109 4.76 0.79 17.44
C GLU A 109 4.25 2.19 17.10
N ASP A 110 4.42 2.63 15.86
CA ASP A 110 3.91 3.92 15.36
C ASP A 110 2.78 3.69 14.35
N GLU A 111 1.58 4.13 14.68
CA GLU A 111 0.42 4.06 13.77
C GLU A 111 0.64 4.80 12.45
N LYS A 112 1.50 5.82 12.43
CA LYS A 112 1.80 6.62 11.23
C LYS A 112 2.63 5.85 10.21
N SER A 113 3.32 4.79 10.64
CA SER A 113 4.02 3.88 9.73
C SER A 113 3.06 3.01 8.90
N VAL A 114 1.79 2.95 9.28
CA VAL A 114 0.79 2.10 8.64
C VAL A 114 -0.19 2.91 7.81
N LYS A 115 -0.43 2.44 6.59
CA LYS A 115 -1.50 2.92 5.72
C LYS A 115 -2.37 1.75 5.26
N ILE A 116 -3.69 1.93 5.30
CA ILE A 116 -4.65 0.94 4.81
C ILE A 116 -5.23 1.44 3.48
N LEU A 117 -5.06 0.64 2.43
CA LEU A 117 -5.63 0.88 1.12
C LEU A 117 -6.91 0.05 0.96
N PRO A 118 -8.03 0.67 0.53
CA PRO A 118 -9.32 -0.01 0.41
C PRO A 118 -9.40 -0.83 -0.90
N CYS A 119 -8.44 -1.73 -1.09
CA CYS A 119 -8.35 -2.65 -2.22
C CYS A 119 -7.59 -3.92 -1.81
N THR A 120 -7.84 -5.01 -2.51
CA THR A 120 -7.00 -6.23 -2.44
C THR A 120 -5.60 -5.95 -2.93
N LEU A 121 -4.66 -6.83 -2.59
CA LEU A 121 -3.31 -6.74 -3.12
C LEU A 121 -3.34 -6.89 -4.65
N GLN A 122 -4.13 -7.82 -5.19
CA GLN A 122 -4.29 -7.97 -6.64
C GLN A 122 -4.82 -6.69 -7.32
N GLN A 123 -5.82 -6.02 -6.73
CA GLN A 123 -6.34 -4.76 -7.26
C GLN A 123 -5.28 -3.65 -7.23
N LEU A 124 -4.43 -3.59 -6.20
CA LEU A 124 -3.33 -2.62 -6.14
C LEU A 124 -2.41 -2.75 -7.35
N PHE A 125 -2.03 -3.98 -7.72
CA PHE A 125 -1.21 -4.26 -8.90
C PHE A 125 -1.93 -3.89 -10.21
N ASN A 126 -3.20 -4.28 -10.35
CA ASN A 126 -3.99 -3.94 -11.54
C ASN A 126 -4.13 -2.42 -11.73
N ILE A 127 -4.37 -1.66 -10.65
CA ILE A 127 -4.45 -0.19 -10.70
C ILE A 127 -3.11 0.40 -11.13
N ARG A 128 -1.99 -0.12 -10.59
CA ARG A 128 -0.64 0.31 -11.00
C ARG A 128 -0.41 0.08 -12.48
N ASP A 129 -0.76 -1.10 -12.99
CA ASP A 129 -0.57 -1.43 -14.42
C ASP A 129 -1.45 -0.56 -15.32
N ASN A 130 -2.69 -0.26 -14.89
CA ASN A 130 -3.56 0.67 -15.60
C ASN A 130 -2.97 2.08 -15.67
N ILE A 131 -2.38 2.59 -14.58
CA ILE A 131 -1.72 3.91 -14.57
C ILE A 131 -0.57 3.97 -15.56
N VAL A 132 0.23 2.91 -15.68
CA VAL A 132 1.34 2.81 -16.63
C VAL A 132 0.83 2.70 -18.07
N ASN A 133 -0.09 1.77 -18.32
CA ASN A 133 -0.54 1.43 -19.67
C ASN A 133 -1.42 2.52 -20.31
N LEU A 134 -2.16 3.28 -19.50
CA LEU A 134 -3.10 4.30 -19.97
C LEU A 134 -2.52 5.72 -19.85
N GLN A 135 -1.20 5.85 -19.70
CA GLN A 135 -0.54 7.13 -19.63
C GLN A 135 -0.75 7.93 -20.94
N GLY A 136 -1.35 9.11 -20.81
CA GLY A 136 -1.60 10.01 -21.95
C GLY A 136 -2.86 9.72 -22.77
N VAL A 137 -3.58 8.63 -22.49
CA VAL A 137 -4.85 8.30 -23.12
C VAL A 137 -6.01 8.32 -22.12
N CYS A 138 -7.24 8.35 -22.62
CA CYS A 138 -8.44 8.33 -21.79
C CYS A 138 -8.61 6.97 -21.11
N ASN A 139 -8.77 6.95 -19.79
CA ASN A 139 -8.97 5.74 -18.98
C ASN A 139 -10.22 4.93 -19.37
N VAL A 140 -11.19 5.55 -20.04
CA VAL A 140 -12.50 4.95 -20.34
C VAL A 140 -12.61 4.50 -21.79
N CYS A 141 -12.21 5.33 -22.74
CA CYS A 141 -12.41 5.06 -24.18
C CYS A 141 -11.10 4.92 -24.97
N CYS A 142 -9.94 5.01 -24.30
CA CYS A 142 -8.61 4.93 -24.89
C CYS A 142 -8.29 6.01 -25.97
N GLY A 143 -9.16 7.01 -26.17
CA GLY A 143 -8.89 8.15 -27.05
C GLY A 143 -7.90 9.16 -26.47
N PRO A 144 -7.51 10.20 -27.23
CA PRO A 144 -6.60 11.25 -26.76
C PRO A 144 -7.10 11.92 -25.48
N SER A 145 -6.22 12.11 -24.49
CA SER A 145 -6.58 12.76 -23.23
C SER A 145 -6.28 14.25 -23.24
N SER A 146 -7.17 15.03 -22.62
CA SER A 146 -7.03 16.49 -22.45
C SER A 146 -7.25 16.93 -20.99
N LEU A 147 -7.77 16.02 -20.17
CA LEU A 147 -8.18 16.26 -18.79
C LEU A 147 -7.53 15.21 -17.88
N LYS A 148 -7.21 15.59 -16.63
CA LYS A 148 -6.68 14.66 -15.63
C LYS A 148 -7.42 14.80 -14.31
N CYS A 149 -7.56 13.70 -13.58
CA CYS A 149 -7.97 13.75 -12.18
C CYS A 149 -6.96 14.60 -11.39
N SER A 150 -7.43 15.58 -10.62
CA SER A 150 -6.55 16.48 -9.88
C SER A 150 -5.72 15.76 -8.81
N LYS A 151 -6.24 14.66 -8.26
CA LYS A 151 -5.59 13.87 -7.20
C LYS A 151 -4.63 12.83 -7.77
N CYS A 152 -5.15 11.80 -8.44
CA CYS A 152 -4.35 10.66 -8.91
C CYS A 152 -3.83 10.77 -10.34
N LYS A 153 -4.10 11.89 -11.04
CA LYS A 153 -3.58 12.20 -12.39
C LYS A 153 -3.98 11.27 -13.53
N ILE A 154 -4.85 10.28 -13.30
CA ILE A 154 -5.51 9.48 -14.34
C ILE A 154 -6.14 10.39 -15.39
N SER A 155 -5.97 10.03 -16.67
CA SER A 155 -6.25 10.89 -17.82
C SER A 155 -7.59 10.55 -18.49
N TYR A 156 -8.27 11.56 -19.02
CA TYR A 156 -9.59 11.46 -19.65
C TYR A 156 -9.65 12.34 -20.91
N CYS A 157 -10.45 11.95 -21.90
CA CYS A 157 -10.70 12.79 -23.09
C CYS A 157 -11.60 14.00 -22.78
N GLY A 158 -12.38 13.95 -21.70
CA GLY A 158 -13.26 15.02 -21.26
C GLY A 158 -14.10 14.65 -20.02
N LYS A 159 -14.94 15.60 -19.58
CA LYS A 159 -15.75 15.47 -18.35
C LYS A 159 -16.71 14.27 -18.39
N THR A 160 -17.25 13.92 -19.55
CA THR A 160 -18.19 12.79 -19.68
C THR A 160 -17.54 11.48 -19.27
N CYS A 161 -16.35 11.18 -19.81
CA CYS A 161 -15.61 9.97 -19.42
C CYS A 161 -15.18 10.04 -17.95
N GLN A 162 -14.72 11.20 -17.47
CA GLN A 162 -14.35 11.35 -16.07
C GLN A 162 -15.52 11.08 -15.11
N LEU A 163 -16.71 11.64 -15.38
CA LEU A 163 -17.89 11.45 -14.54
C LEU A 163 -18.40 10.00 -14.59
N ASN A 164 -18.35 9.38 -15.77
CA ASN A 164 -18.73 7.97 -15.92
C ASN A 164 -17.83 7.06 -15.08
N ASP A 165 -16.51 7.26 -15.16
CA ASP A 165 -15.54 6.52 -14.36
C ASP A 165 -15.68 6.82 -12.85
N TRP A 166 -15.93 8.08 -12.50
CA TRP A 166 -16.14 8.52 -11.12
C TRP A 166 -17.32 7.82 -10.44
N ASN A 167 -18.44 7.67 -11.15
CA ASN A 167 -19.63 7.00 -10.65
C ASN A 167 -19.51 5.48 -10.61
N GLY A 168 -18.57 4.91 -11.36
CA GLY A 168 -18.21 3.50 -11.30
C GLY A 168 -17.21 3.23 -10.17
N TRP A 169 -15.93 3.11 -10.53
CA TRP A 169 -14.89 2.56 -9.65
C TRP A 169 -13.87 3.59 -9.19
N HIS A 170 -13.70 4.68 -9.95
CA HIS A 170 -12.63 5.63 -9.71
C HIS A 170 -12.71 6.30 -8.32
N LYS A 171 -13.90 6.48 -7.74
CA LYS A 171 -14.02 7.08 -6.40
C LYS A 171 -13.27 6.27 -5.33
N VAL A 172 -13.22 4.94 -5.46
CA VAL A 172 -12.48 4.04 -4.56
C VAL A 172 -11.01 3.99 -4.96
N GLU A 173 -10.75 3.78 -6.26
CA GLU A 173 -9.40 3.59 -6.79
C GLU A 173 -8.56 4.87 -6.76
N CYS A 174 -9.17 6.06 -6.76
CA CYS A 174 -8.47 7.34 -6.79
C CYS A 174 -7.50 7.49 -5.62
N LYS A 175 -7.87 6.99 -4.42
CA LYS A 175 -6.97 7.02 -3.25
C LYS A 175 -5.78 6.08 -3.43
N VAL A 176 -6.01 4.91 -4.02
CA VAL A 176 -4.97 3.91 -4.30
C VAL A 176 -4.02 4.43 -5.38
N ALA A 177 -4.55 4.96 -6.47
CA ALA A 177 -3.80 5.57 -7.56
C ALA A 177 -3.00 6.81 -7.11
N GLN A 178 -3.58 7.61 -6.19
CA GLN A 178 -2.86 8.70 -5.54
C GLN A 178 -1.66 8.15 -4.74
N GLN A 179 -1.87 7.10 -3.92
CA GLN A 179 -0.78 6.49 -3.16
C GLN A 179 0.35 5.96 -4.06
N LEU A 180 0.01 5.29 -5.16
CA LEU A 180 0.99 4.80 -6.13
C LEU A 180 1.81 5.94 -6.74
N SER A 181 1.18 7.09 -6.98
CA SER A 181 1.87 8.30 -7.46
C SER A 181 2.79 8.89 -6.38
N GLU A 182 2.34 8.92 -5.13
CA GLU A 182 3.15 9.37 -3.98
C GLU A 182 4.38 8.49 -3.80
N TRP A 183 4.24 7.16 -3.87
CA TRP A 183 5.37 6.22 -3.82
C TRP A 183 6.31 6.33 -5.02
N GLY A 184 5.79 6.64 -6.21
CA GLY A 184 6.61 6.88 -7.40
C GLY A 184 7.44 8.16 -7.33
N ALA A 185 7.04 9.11 -6.48
CA ALA A 185 7.75 10.35 -6.22
C ALA A 185 8.53 10.37 -4.89
N PHE A 186 8.40 9.31 -4.08
CA PHE A 186 9.07 9.20 -2.79
C PHE A 186 10.56 8.88 -2.98
N ASP A 187 11.41 9.57 -2.23
CA ASP A 187 12.84 9.27 -2.20
C ASP A 187 13.11 8.10 -1.25
N TRP A 188 13.26 6.90 -1.83
CA TRP A 188 13.49 5.68 -1.06
C TRP A 188 14.92 5.57 -0.52
N ASP A 189 15.85 6.43 -0.97
CA ASP A 189 17.26 6.40 -0.58
C ASP A 189 17.65 7.49 0.45
N SER A 190 16.80 8.50 0.69
CA SER A 190 17.07 9.64 1.59
C SER A 190 17.22 9.27 3.07
#